data_AF-A0AAV5WLS3-F1
#
_entry.id   AF-A0AAV5WLS3-F1
#
_cell.length_a   1.000
_cell.length_b   1.000
_cell.length_c   1.000
_cell.angle_alpha   90.00
_cell.angle_beta   90.00
_cell.angle_gamma   90.00
#
_symmetry.space_group_name_H-M   'P 1'
#
loop_
_entity.id
_entity.type
_entity.pdbx_description
1 polymer ?
#
loop_
_entity_poly.entity_id
_entity_poly.type
_entity_poly.pdbx_seq_one_letter_code
_entity_poly.pdbx_strand_id
1 'polypeptide(L)'
;ISHVVTKMEHDRLAQHQFVHIIKNDKQDTSAVTQIIRHVFQELKKVKINVVHLRSDNAGAYHSGATISSILAIAKTTGMTVASYSFSESQNGKSAADRVAGMVKNKIRAFVDAGKDAHTHEGFFLAASSGRLLDATSIYLVTVVDRPVSMNKIPRVSELGDFIYVN
;
A
#
# COMPACT_ATOMS: atom_id res chain seq x y z
N ILE A 1 -2.40 2.14 -3.62
CA ILE A 1 -3.57 1.44 -3.02
C ILE A 1 -3.06 0.11 -2.50
N SER A 2 -3.43 -0.26 -1.28
CA SER A 2 -3.08 -1.55 -0.66
C SER A 2 -4.37 -2.27 -0.26
N HIS A 3 -4.56 -3.48 -0.79
CA HIS A 3 -5.69 -4.35 -0.42
C HIS A 3 -5.25 -5.34 0.65
N VAL A 4 -6.06 -5.49 1.67
CA VAL A 4 -5.88 -6.48 2.73
C VAL A 4 -7.07 -7.43 2.72
N VAL A 5 -6.77 -8.73 2.77
CA VAL A 5 -7.73 -9.79 3.05
C VAL A 5 -7.20 -10.57 4.25
N THR A 6 -8.08 -10.86 5.21
CA THR A 6 -7.70 -11.56 6.43
C THR A 6 -8.82 -12.50 6.88
N LYS A 7 -8.43 -13.55 7.60
CA LYS A 7 -9.35 -14.41 8.34
C LYS A 7 -9.35 -13.95 9.79
N MET A 8 -10.48 -13.41 10.23
CA MET A 8 -10.72 -12.97 11.60
C MET A 8 -11.20 -14.14 12.47
N GLU A 9 -11.35 -13.89 13.77
CA GLU A 9 -11.94 -14.85 14.71
C GLU A 9 -13.30 -15.40 14.21
N HIS A 10 -13.57 -16.67 14.55
CA HIS A 10 -14.74 -17.43 14.11
C HIS A 10 -14.84 -17.60 12.58
N ASP A 11 -13.70 -17.75 11.91
CA ASP A 11 -13.62 -18.02 10.48
C ASP A 11 -14.25 -16.96 9.56
N ARG A 12 -14.43 -15.74 10.08
CA ARG A 12 -14.97 -14.63 9.29
C ARG A 12 -13.90 -14.05 8.39
N LEU A 13 -14.16 -14.05 7.09
CA LEU A 13 -13.31 -13.36 6.12
C LEU A 13 -13.61 -11.86 6.17
N ALA A 14 -12.56 -11.05 6.25
CA ALA A 14 -12.65 -9.61 6.17
C ALA A 14 -11.71 -9.09 5.08
N GLN A 15 -12.08 -7.96 4.49
CA GLN A 15 -11.22 -7.23 3.57
C GLN A 15 -11.23 -5.75 3.94
N HIS A 16 -10.12 -5.07 3.66
CA HIS A 16 -10.01 -3.62 3.80
C HIS A 16 -9.07 -3.05 2.75
N GLN A 17 -9.28 -1.79 2.39
CA GLN A 17 -8.51 -1.07 1.38
C GLN A 17 -7.88 0.16 2.02
N PHE A 18 -6.59 0.37 1.76
CA PHE A 18 -5.89 1.59 2.11
C PHE A 18 -5.56 2.37 0.83
N VAL A 19 -6.06 3.60 0.76
CA VAL A 19 -5.77 4.53 -0.35
C VAL A 19 -4.91 5.66 0.20
N HIS A 20 -3.67 5.74 -0.25
CA HIS A 20 -2.75 6.82 0.09
C HIS A 20 -2.66 7.79 -1.10
N ILE A 21 -2.99 9.05 -0.85
CA ILE A 21 -2.76 10.18 -1.76
C ILE A 21 -1.48 10.83 -1.29
N ILE A 22 -0.45 10.75 -2.11
CA ILE A 22 0.92 11.17 -1.77
C ILE A 22 1.10 12.59 -2.28
N LYS A 23 1.52 13.51 -1.41
CA LYS A 23 1.79 14.92 -1.77
C LYS A 23 3.08 15.12 -2.58
N ASN A 24 3.94 14.12 -2.56
CA ASN A 24 5.18 14.07 -3.31
C ASN A 24 4.92 13.47 -4.69
N ASP A 25 5.44 14.09 -5.76
CA ASP A 25 5.19 13.65 -7.14
C ASP A 25 5.94 12.37 -7.56
N LYS A 26 6.51 11.61 -6.63
CA LYS A 26 7.30 10.42 -6.95
C LYS A 26 6.88 9.21 -6.12
N GLN A 27 6.42 8.19 -6.83
CA GLN A 27 6.29 6.84 -6.31
C GLN A 27 7.63 6.12 -6.48
N ASP A 28 8.48 6.26 -5.47
CA ASP A 28 9.77 5.57 -5.39
C ASP A 28 9.78 4.57 -4.22
N THR A 29 10.93 3.95 -3.99
CA THR A 29 11.11 3.02 -2.87
C THR A 29 10.79 3.65 -1.51
N SER A 30 11.07 4.95 -1.34
CA SER A 30 10.78 5.69 -0.10
C SER A 30 9.27 5.75 0.14
N ALA A 31 8.50 6.14 -0.88
CA ALA A 31 7.05 6.14 -0.83
C ALA A 31 6.47 4.75 -0.51
N VAL A 32 6.95 3.70 -1.20
CA VAL A 32 6.48 2.32 -0.99
C VAL A 32 6.73 1.85 0.45
N THR A 33 7.95 2.06 0.96
CA THR A 33 8.32 1.60 2.30
C THR A 33 7.57 2.33 3.41
N GLN A 34 7.26 3.62 3.24
CA GLN A 34 6.42 4.36 4.20
C GLN A 34 4.96 3.91 4.16
N ILE A 35 4.42 3.61 2.97
CA ILE A 35 3.07 3.04 2.84
C ILE A 35 2.99 1.69 3.57
N ILE A 36 3.95 0.78 3.34
CA ILE A 36 4.01 -0.52 4.03
C ILE A 36 4.07 -0.31 5.55
N ARG A 37 4.93 0.59 6.03
CA ARG A 37 5.03 0.92 7.46
C ARG A 37 3.69 1.39 8.04
N HIS A 38 3.02 2.32 7.37
CA HIS A 38 1.74 2.83 7.83
C HIS A 38 0.68 1.73 7.86
N VAL A 39 0.57 0.92 6.79
CA VAL A 39 -0.35 -0.22 6.76
C VAL A 39 -0.07 -1.19 7.91
N PHE A 40 1.19 -1.50 8.21
CA PHE A 40 1.56 -2.35 9.35
C PHE A 40 1.09 -1.77 10.68
N GLN A 41 1.26 -0.47 10.89
CA GLN A 41 0.79 0.20 12.10
C GLN A 41 -0.74 0.12 12.24
N GLU A 42 -1.48 0.29 11.15
CA GLU A 42 -2.94 0.14 11.16
C GLU A 42 -3.37 -1.31 11.44
N LEU A 43 -2.70 -2.29 10.84
CA LEU A 43 -2.98 -3.71 11.07
C LEU A 43 -2.70 -4.14 12.52
N LYS A 44 -1.65 -3.59 13.15
CA LYS A 44 -1.37 -3.84 14.57
C LYS A 44 -2.47 -3.37 15.49
N LYS A 45 -3.13 -2.24 15.19
CA LYS A 45 -4.26 -1.72 15.99
C LYS A 45 -5.43 -2.70 16.04
N VAL A 46 -5.60 -3.52 15.00
CA VAL A 46 -6.63 -4.57 14.92
C VAL A 46 -6.09 -5.97 15.24
N LYS A 47 -4.95 -6.06 15.94
CA LYS A 47 -4.31 -7.29 16.41
C LYS A 47 -3.86 -8.27 15.31
N ILE A 48 -3.68 -7.79 14.08
CA ILE A 48 -3.04 -8.57 13.02
C ILE A 48 -1.52 -8.44 13.23
N ASN A 49 -0.85 -9.58 13.38
CA ASN A 49 0.59 -9.64 13.73
C ASN A 49 1.46 -10.27 12.64
N VAL A 50 0.86 -11.03 11.72
CA VAL A 50 1.57 -11.74 10.66
C VAL A 50 0.96 -11.35 9.32
N VAL A 51 1.81 -11.07 8.32
CA VAL A 51 1.37 -10.71 6.98
C VAL A 51 2.13 -11.48 5.91
N HIS A 52 1.42 -11.77 4.82
CA HIS A 52 2.00 -12.16 3.53
C HIS A 52 1.83 -10.97 2.59
N LEU A 53 2.94 -10.42 2.10
CA LEU A 53 2.93 -9.29 1.19
C LEU A 53 2.90 -9.78 -0.26
N ARG A 54 2.17 -9.04 -1.10
CA ARG A 54 2.22 -9.20 -2.55
C ARG A 54 2.18 -7.83 -3.22
N SER A 55 3.12 -7.57 -4.12
CA SER A 55 3.21 -6.30 -4.87
C SER A 55 3.31 -6.56 -6.38
N ASP A 56 3.25 -5.50 -7.18
CA ASP A 56 3.61 -5.61 -8.59
C ASP A 56 5.12 -5.74 -8.79
N ASN A 57 5.53 -6.26 -9.95
CA ASN A 57 6.94 -6.50 -10.28
C ASN A 57 7.69 -5.23 -10.75
N ALA A 58 7.21 -4.02 -10.42
CA ALA A 58 7.94 -2.79 -10.75
C ALA A 58 9.10 -2.55 -9.78
N GLY A 59 10.15 -1.89 -10.25
CA GLY A 59 11.38 -1.67 -9.49
C GLY A 59 11.19 -0.92 -8.15
N ALA A 60 10.14 -0.11 -7.99
CA ALA A 60 9.84 0.54 -6.72
C ALA A 60 9.47 -0.46 -5.61
N TYR A 61 8.85 -1.59 -5.97
CA TYR A 61 8.47 -2.66 -5.05
C TYR A 61 9.52 -3.77 -5.02
N HIS A 62 10.02 -4.16 -6.19
CA HIS A 62 10.97 -5.25 -6.39
C HIS A 62 12.41 -4.71 -6.50
N SER A 63 12.91 -4.13 -5.42
CA SER A 63 14.32 -3.72 -5.29
C SER A 63 14.93 -4.25 -4.01
N GLY A 64 16.26 -4.44 -4.02
CA GLY A 64 17.00 -4.83 -2.81
C GLY A 64 16.80 -3.84 -1.65
N ALA A 65 16.61 -2.56 -1.97
CA ALA A 65 16.34 -1.51 -1.00
C ALA A 65 14.95 -1.67 -0.34
N THR A 66 13.90 -1.95 -1.12
CA THR A 66 12.55 -2.25 -0.60
C THR A 66 12.56 -3.52 0.24
N ILE A 67 13.12 -4.61 -0.31
CA ILE A 67 13.17 -5.94 0.33
C ILE A 67 13.92 -5.86 1.67
N SER A 68 15.06 -5.17 1.71
CA SER A 68 15.83 -4.99 2.94
C SER A 68 15.09 -4.12 3.97
N SER A 69 14.38 -3.09 3.50
CA SER A 69 13.66 -2.17 4.38
C SER A 69 12.48 -2.83 5.08
N ILE A 70 11.84 -3.82 4.45
CA ILE A 70 10.71 -4.57 5.04
C ILE A 70 11.10 -5.19 6.37
N LEU A 71 12.31 -5.75 6.51
CA LEU A 71 12.76 -6.35 7.78
C LEU A 71 12.87 -5.29 8.89
N ALA A 72 13.45 -4.12 8.59
CA ALA A 72 13.54 -3.03 9.54
C ALA A 72 12.16 -2.46 9.90
N ILE A 73 11.24 -2.38 8.94
CA ILE A 73 9.85 -1.96 9.16
C ILE A 73 9.13 -2.97 10.05
N ALA A 74 9.25 -4.27 9.76
CA ALA A 74 8.66 -5.34 10.54
C ALA A 74 9.10 -5.26 12.01
N LYS A 75 10.42 -5.14 12.25
CA LYS A 75 10.99 -4.98 13.59
C LYS A 75 10.45 -3.74 14.31
N THR A 76 10.45 -2.58 13.65
CA THR A 76 10.03 -1.30 14.27
C THR A 76 8.52 -1.19 14.49
N THR A 77 7.71 -1.94 13.74
CA THR A 77 6.25 -1.97 13.90
C THR A 77 5.76 -3.15 14.75
N GLY A 78 6.66 -4.07 15.13
CA GLY A 78 6.30 -5.30 15.83
C GLY A 78 5.44 -6.25 14.98
N MET A 79 5.63 -6.21 13.66
CA MET A 79 5.00 -7.10 12.68
C MET A 79 5.93 -8.25 12.34
N THR A 80 5.34 -9.39 12.00
CA THR A 80 6.02 -10.51 11.35
C THR A 80 5.62 -10.53 9.88
N VAL A 81 6.61 -10.49 8.99
CA VAL A 81 6.38 -10.68 7.54
C VAL A 81 6.75 -12.12 7.23
N ALA A 82 5.80 -12.94 6.80
CA ALA A 82 6.05 -14.35 6.52
C ALA A 82 6.60 -14.56 5.11
N SER A 83 6.09 -13.81 4.14
CA SER A 83 6.58 -13.83 2.77
C SER A 83 6.33 -12.51 2.06
N TYR A 84 7.10 -12.27 1.01
CA TYR A 84 6.87 -11.21 0.04
C TYR A 84 7.01 -11.76 -1.38
N SER A 85 5.91 -11.69 -2.14
CA SER A 85 5.82 -12.18 -3.52
C SER A 85 5.49 -11.05 -4.50
N PHE A 86 5.72 -11.32 -5.78
CA PHE A 86 5.46 -10.35 -6.85
C PHE A 86 4.49 -10.92 -7.89
N SER A 87 3.54 -10.11 -8.34
CA SER A 87 2.63 -10.49 -9.42
C SER A 87 3.29 -10.30 -10.79
N GLU A 88 3.13 -11.30 -11.65
CA GLU A 88 3.33 -11.17 -13.09
C GLU A 88 2.47 -10.04 -13.69
N SER A 89 2.92 -9.50 -14.82
CA SER A 89 2.16 -8.48 -15.54
C SER A 89 0.75 -9.01 -15.83
N GLN A 90 -0.29 -8.28 -15.40
CA GLN A 90 -1.73 -8.60 -15.49
C GLN A 90 -2.36 -9.53 -14.44
N ASN A 91 -1.61 -10.23 -13.57
CA ASN A 91 -2.21 -11.25 -12.70
C ASN A 91 -2.24 -10.86 -11.20
N GLY A 92 -3.43 -10.50 -10.68
CA GLY A 92 -3.63 -10.18 -9.26
C GLY A 92 -3.76 -8.69 -8.91
N LYS A 93 -3.92 -7.82 -9.91
CA LYS A 93 -4.15 -6.36 -9.70
C LYS A 93 -5.63 -5.95 -9.59
N SER A 94 -6.55 -6.86 -9.89
CA SER A 94 -7.98 -6.57 -10.07
C SER A 94 -8.63 -5.86 -8.88
N ALA A 95 -8.23 -6.18 -7.64
CA ALA A 95 -8.77 -5.53 -6.44
C ALA A 95 -8.33 -4.07 -6.31
N ALA A 96 -7.04 -3.79 -6.51
CA ALA A 96 -6.50 -2.43 -6.45
C ALA A 96 -7.05 -1.56 -7.60
N ASP A 97 -7.13 -2.10 -8.81
CA ASP A 97 -7.67 -1.40 -9.99
C ASP A 97 -9.16 -1.08 -9.82
N ARG A 98 -9.94 -1.99 -9.23
CA ARG A 98 -11.35 -1.72 -8.89
C ARG A 98 -11.48 -0.55 -7.93
N VAL A 99 -10.67 -0.50 -6.87
CA VAL A 99 -10.68 0.63 -5.92
C VAL A 99 -10.24 1.92 -6.60
N ALA A 100 -9.22 1.88 -7.45
CA ALA A 100 -8.80 3.03 -8.24
C ALA A 100 -9.95 3.56 -9.12
N GLY A 101 -10.71 2.66 -9.77
CA GLY A 101 -11.91 3.01 -10.54
C GLY A 101 -12.99 3.69 -9.70
N MET A 102 -13.25 3.17 -8.50
CA MET A 102 -14.23 3.77 -7.58
C MET A 102 -13.80 5.17 -7.11
N VAL A 103 -12.52 5.35 -6.77
CA VAL A 103 -11.97 6.66 -6.39
C VAL A 103 -12.06 7.65 -7.55
N LYS A 104 -11.73 7.23 -8.78
CA LYS A 104 -11.88 8.05 -10.00
C LYS A 104 -13.32 8.51 -10.22
N ASN A 105 -14.30 7.63 -10.00
CA ASN A 105 -15.71 7.99 -10.12
C ASN A 105 -16.13 9.06 -9.10
N LYS A 106 -15.62 8.97 -7.86
CA LYS A 106 -15.88 10.00 -6.84
C LYS A 106 -15.27 11.34 -7.23
N ILE A 107 -14.04 11.34 -7.74
CA ILE A 107 -13.37 12.56 -8.21
C ILE A 107 -14.13 13.18 -9.37
N ARG A 108 -14.58 12.37 -10.34
CA ARG A 108 -15.41 12.85 -11.46
C ARG A 108 -16.68 13.54 -10.96
N ALA A 109 -17.44 12.89 -10.08
CA ALA A 109 -18.67 13.48 -9.53
C ALA A 109 -18.40 14.78 -8.74
N PHE A 110 -17.25 14.88 -8.07
CA PHE A 110 -16.84 16.09 -7.35
C PHE A 110 -16.54 17.25 -8.31
N VAL A 111 -15.84 16.96 -9.41
CA VAL A 111 -15.54 17.94 -10.48
C VAL A 111 -16.81 18.35 -11.24
N ASP A 112 -17.69 17.39 -11.54
CA ASP A 112 -18.98 17.65 -12.20
C ASP A 112 -19.89 18.57 -11.37
N ALA A 113 -19.71 18.57 -10.04
CA ALA A 113 -20.37 19.49 -9.11
C ALA A 113 -19.71 20.89 -9.03
N GLY A 114 -18.77 21.20 -9.92
CA GLY A 114 -18.08 22.49 -10.00
C GLY A 114 -17.00 22.71 -8.94
N LYS A 115 -16.53 21.65 -8.27
CA LYS A 115 -15.50 21.74 -7.22
C LYS A 115 -14.12 21.39 -7.77
N ASP A 116 -13.08 22.00 -7.20
CA ASP A 116 -11.69 21.78 -7.63
C ASP A 116 -11.04 20.58 -6.92
N ALA A 117 -10.52 19.64 -7.72
CA ALA A 117 -9.78 18.46 -7.26
C ALA A 117 -8.31 18.45 -7.73
N HIS A 118 -7.78 19.57 -8.23
CA HIS A 118 -6.42 19.68 -8.76
C HIS A 118 -5.35 19.70 -7.66
N THR A 119 -5.67 20.21 -6.48
CA THR A 119 -4.78 20.15 -5.31
C THR A 119 -4.84 18.78 -4.63
N HIS A 120 -3.78 18.38 -3.93
CA HIS A 120 -3.78 17.13 -3.15
C HIS A 120 -4.90 17.12 -2.10
N GLU A 121 -5.16 18.25 -1.47
CA GLU A 121 -6.25 18.49 -0.53
C GLU A 121 -7.61 18.37 -1.21
N GLY A 122 -7.77 18.99 -2.39
CA GLY A 122 -8.99 18.90 -3.19
C GLY A 122 -9.26 17.46 -3.63
N PHE A 123 -8.23 16.74 -4.08
CA PHE A 123 -8.32 15.33 -4.44
C PHE A 123 -8.68 14.45 -3.24
N PHE A 124 -8.05 14.67 -2.09
CA PHE A 124 -8.38 13.98 -0.85
C PHE A 124 -9.83 14.25 -0.41
N LEU A 125 -10.25 15.51 -0.46
CA LEU A 125 -11.63 15.90 -0.16
C LEU A 125 -12.62 15.24 -1.12
N ALA A 126 -12.32 15.22 -2.42
CA ALA A 126 -13.14 14.53 -3.42
C ALA A 126 -13.26 13.02 -3.14
N ALA A 127 -12.14 12.38 -2.80
CA ALA A 127 -12.09 10.96 -2.52
C ALA A 127 -12.76 10.57 -1.19
N SER A 128 -12.74 11.45 -0.17
CA SER A 128 -13.23 11.16 1.18
C SER A 128 -14.60 11.76 1.53
N SER A 129 -15.15 12.66 0.71
CA SER A 129 -16.44 13.30 0.97
C SER A 129 -17.65 12.48 0.49
N GLY A 130 -18.82 12.77 1.06
CA GLY A 130 -20.08 12.10 0.71
C GLY A 130 -20.12 10.64 1.19
N ARG A 131 -20.71 9.75 0.38
CA ARG A 131 -20.74 8.31 0.69
C ARG A 131 -19.32 7.74 0.65
N LEU A 132 -18.88 7.15 1.77
CA LEU A 132 -17.60 6.46 1.86
C LEU A 132 -17.61 5.17 1.02
N LEU A 133 -16.44 4.82 0.49
CA LEU A 133 -16.27 3.52 -0.16
C LEU A 133 -16.22 2.43 0.90
N ASP A 134 -16.94 1.33 0.66
CA ASP A 134 -17.01 0.23 1.61
C ASP A 134 -15.62 -0.32 1.92
N ALA A 135 -15.36 -0.59 3.21
CA ALA A 135 -14.11 -1.13 3.72
C ALA A 135 -12.86 -0.41 3.17
N THR A 136 -12.91 0.93 3.07
CA THR A 136 -11.82 1.73 2.52
C THR A 136 -11.46 2.87 3.47
N SER A 137 -10.19 2.97 3.83
CA SER A 137 -9.62 4.14 4.50
C SER A 137 -8.75 4.92 3.52
N ILE A 138 -8.94 6.23 3.48
CA ILE A 138 -8.23 7.14 2.57
C ILE A 138 -7.38 8.09 3.41
N TYR A 139 -6.13 8.28 3.01
CA TYR A 139 -5.15 9.10 3.72
C TYR A 139 -4.48 10.07 2.75
N LEU A 140 -4.31 11.30 3.19
CA LEU A 140 -3.45 12.29 2.55
C LEU A 140 -2.11 12.29 3.30
N VAL A 141 -1.02 11.96 2.61
CA VAL A 141 0.29 11.75 3.25
C VAL A 141 1.40 12.53 2.57
N THR A 142 2.33 13.01 3.37
CA THR A 142 3.64 13.51 2.92
C THR A 142 4.68 12.44 3.25
N VAL A 143 5.34 11.91 2.23
CA VAL A 143 6.46 10.99 2.40
C VAL A 143 7.69 11.82 2.74
N VAL A 144 8.26 11.63 3.92
CA VAL A 144 9.56 12.23 4.24
C VAL A 144 10.62 11.23 3.83
N ASP A 145 11.54 11.65 2.96
CA ASP A 145 12.65 10.80 2.56
C ASP A 145 13.45 10.36 3.76
N ARG A 146 13.46 9.05 3.97
CA ARG A 146 14.38 8.42 4.91
C ARG A 146 15.40 7.64 4.09
N PRO A 147 16.68 7.64 4.49
CA PRO A 147 17.68 6.85 3.82
C PRO A 147 17.21 5.39 3.77
N VAL A 148 16.92 4.92 2.56
CA VAL A 148 16.61 3.53 2.31
C VAL A 148 17.93 2.77 2.32
N SER A 149 17.94 1.58 2.93
CA SER A 149 19.11 0.69 2.86
C SER A 149 19.56 0.53 1.40
N MET A 150 20.80 0.92 1.09
CA MET A 150 21.38 0.79 -0.25
C MET A 150 21.86 -0.64 -0.56
N ASN A 151 21.46 -1.63 0.24
CA ASN A 151 21.88 -3.01 0.01
C ASN A 151 21.36 -3.49 -1.35
N LYS A 152 22.28 -3.59 -2.31
CA LYS A 152 22.01 -4.16 -3.62
C LYS A 152 22.07 -5.68 -3.49
N ILE A 153 20.95 -6.33 -3.74
CA ILE A 153 20.90 -7.77 -4.00
C ILE A 153 21.17 -7.94 -5.50
N PRO A 154 22.30 -8.56 -5.91
CA PRO A 154 22.58 -8.78 -7.32
C PRO A 154 21.45 -9.56 -7.98
N ARG A 155 21.04 -9.14 -9.18
CA ARG A 155 19.99 -9.82 -9.98
C ARG A 155 18.66 -10.00 -9.23
N VAL A 156 18.32 -9.08 -8.32
CA VAL A 156 17.09 -9.17 -7.51
C VAL A 156 15.84 -9.36 -8.36
N SER A 157 15.77 -8.74 -9.54
CA SER A 157 14.66 -8.86 -10.48
C SER A 157 14.40 -10.29 -10.98
N GLU A 158 15.35 -11.20 -10.83
CA GLU A 158 15.24 -12.61 -11.22
C GLU A 158 14.75 -13.51 -10.06
N LEU A 159 14.60 -12.97 -8.85
CA LEU A 159 14.12 -13.69 -7.67
C LEU A 159 12.61 -13.48 -7.52
N GLY A 160 11.83 -14.57 -7.45
CA GLY A 160 10.36 -14.48 -7.47
C GLY A 160 9.69 -14.27 -6.11
N ASP A 161 10.15 -14.98 -5.08
CA ASP A 161 9.54 -15.00 -3.75
C ASP A 161 10.60 -14.88 -2.65
N PHE A 162 10.29 -14.10 -1.62
CA PHE A 162 11.16 -13.88 -0.48
C PHE A 162 10.51 -14.39 0.80
N ILE A 163 11.24 -15.23 1.53
CA ILE A 163 10.85 -15.71 2.87
C ILE A 163 11.71 -14.95 3.88
N TYR A 164 11.05 -14.34 4.86
CA TYR A 164 11.74 -13.65 5.95
C TYR A 164 11.80 -14.59 7.15
N VAL A 165 13.00 -15.05 7.46
CA VAL A 165 13.27 -15.88 8.64
C VAL A 165 13.65 -14.95 9.79
N ASN A 166 12.96 -15.08 10.92
CA ASN A 166 13.30 -14.37 12.16
C ASN A 166 14.46 -15.04 12.90
#